data_AF-A0A3D3ANV3-F1
#
_entry.id   AF-A0A3D3ANV3-F1
#
_cell.length_a   1.000
_cell.length_b   1.000
_cell.length_c   1.000
_cell.angle_alpha   90.00
_cell.angle_beta   90.00
_cell.angle_gamma   90.00
#
_symmetry.space_group_name_H-M   'P 1'
#
loop_
_entity.id
_entity.type
_entity.pdbx_description
1 polymer ?
#
loop_
_entity_poly.entity_id
_entity_poly.type
_entity_poly.pdbx_seq_one_letter_code
_entity_poly.pdbx_strand_id
1 'polypeptide(L)'
;MTITNENKLPEVLVRALSKSDYSKNTRYSVTQILKEARPVILEQRHYSELTQDITERLWSFLGSSIHNFLEKGEDENSIIEERLKYSSVSGKFDYYDAKTKTLYDYKITSVWTLVFNNLEDHQKQLSIYAYFLREAGFEVEKIANIFILRDWKKTDYERGVHSISAPIQVKEHPILEKINGLLIPDFLDERIEYFENAEKISDENLPYCTPEYRWAEKSMLKIYWNESTAKKPSSLKNYDPSDREMAEKYLAQLNEAGKGKKTYRLELVKGNEYKRCDYCSVSEICSQFKEACGENQ
;
A
#
# COMPACT_ATOMS: atom_id res chain seq x y z
N MET A 1 20.55 7.86 6.08
CA MET A 1 20.00 6.51 6.26
C MET A 1 21.16 5.55 6.21
N THR A 2 21.27 4.67 7.19
CA THR A 2 22.32 3.66 7.30
C THR A 2 21.78 2.35 6.76
N ILE A 3 22.55 1.70 5.87
CA ILE A 3 22.19 0.39 5.31
C ILE A 3 22.85 -0.72 6.14
N THR A 4 22.06 -1.67 6.61
CA THR A 4 22.54 -2.86 7.33
C THR A 4 22.50 -4.11 6.45
N ASN A 5 23.26 -5.14 6.85
CA ASN A 5 23.28 -6.45 6.19
C ASN A 5 23.20 -7.55 7.26
N GLU A 6 22.05 -7.64 7.93
CA GLU A 6 21.82 -8.54 9.06
C GLU A 6 21.95 -10.01 8.65
N ASN A 7 21.56 -10.31 7.40
CA ASN A 7 21.60 -11.64 6.83
C ASN A 7 22.96 -12.04 6.25
N LYS A 8 24.00 -11.20 6.41
CA LYS A 8 25.38 -11.46 5.93
C LYS A 8 25.42 -11.86 4.45
N LEU A 9 24.63 -11.18 3.63
CA LEU A 9 24.57 -11.42 2.19
C LEU A 9 25.92 -11.16 1.53
N PRO A 10 26.22 -11.85 0.41
CA PRO A 10 27.40 -11.58 -0.39
C PRO A 10 27.55 -10.10 -0.76
N GLU A 11 28.78 -9.58 -0.66
CA GLU A 11 29.11 -8.17 -0.89
C GLU A 11 28.67 -7.66 -2.28
N VAL A 12 28.66 -8.54 -3.28
CA VAL A 12 28.18 -8.20 -4.63
C VAL A 12 26.70 -7.77 -4.61
N LEU A 13 25.86 -8.43 -3.81
CA LEU A 13 24.45 -8.07 -3.65
C LEU A 13 24.31 -6.78 -2.84
N VAL A 14 25.09 -6.64 -1.77
CA VAL A 14 25.10 -5.41 -0.96
C VAL A 14 25.42 -4.20 -1.83
N ARG A 15 26.47 -4.26 -2.64
CA ARG A 15 26.84 -3.16 -3.54
C ARG A 15 25.77 -2.87 -4.59
N ALA A 16 25.12 -3.91 -5.14
CA ALA A 16 24.08 -3.74 -6.16
C ALA A 16 22.83 -3.05 -5.59
N LEU A 17 22.37 -3.49 -4.41
CA LEU A 17 21.16 -2.99 -3.76
C LEU A 17 21.37 -1.67 -2.99
N SER A 18 22.62 -1.34 -2.66
CA SER A 18 22.96 -0.07 -1.99
C SER A 18 22.95 1.13 -2.94
N LYS A 19 23.14 0.91 -4.24
CA LYS A 19 23.05 1.99 -5.23
C LYS A 19 21.62 2.54 -5.26
N SER A 20 21.51 3.86 -5.17
CA SER A 20 20.25 4.59 -5.27
C SER A 20 20.38 5.53 -6.46
N ASP A 21 19.67 5.25 -7.53
CA ASP A 21 19.56 6.15 -8.69
C ASP A 21 18.50 7.25 -8.47
N TYR A 22 18.00 7.39 -7.23
CA TYR A 22 16.94 8.35 -6.90
C TYR A 22 17.49 9.77 -6.78
N SER A 23 17.20 10.62 -7.78
CA SER A 23 17.39 12.07 -7.72
C SER A 23 16.08 12.78 -7.33
N LYS A 24 16.02 13.39 -6.15
CA LYS A 24 14.85 14.20 -5.72
C LYS A 24 14.94 15.61 -6.34
N ASN A 25 14.12 15.88 -7.35
CA ASN A 25 14.14 17.15 -8.10
C ASN A 25 12.99 18.12 -7.75
N THR A 26 12.12 17.75 -6.79
CA THR A 26 11.04 18.60 -6.23
C THR A 26 10.84 18.30 -4.75
N ARG A 27 10.02 19.11 -4.07
CA ARG A 27 9.78 18.98 -2.63
C ARG A 27 9.03 17.70 -2.28
N TYR A 28 8.01 17.36 -3.06
CA TYR A 28 7.19 16.17 -2.88
C TYR A 28 7.04 15.38 -4.18
N SER A 29 6.87 14.06 -4.07
CA SER A 29 6.38 13.23 -5.16
C SER A 29 4.86 13.07 -5.11
N VAL A 30 4.22 12.71 -6.23
CA VAL A 30 2.78 12.34 -6.24
C VAL A 30 2.48 11.23 -5.23
N THR A 31 3.36 10.22 -5.13
CA THR A 31 3.24 9.15 -4.14
C THR A 31 3.38 9.60 -2.69
N GLN A 32 4.06 10.73 -2.43
CA GLN A 32 4.16 11.32 -1.10
C GLN A 32 2.92 12.14 -0.75
N ILE A 33 2.38 12.91 -1.69
CA ILE A 33 1.17 13.73 -1.48
C ILE A 33 -0.06 12.90 -1.11
N LEU A 34 -0.16 11.68 -1.64
CA LEU A 34 -1.21 10.71 -1.31
C LEU A 34 -1.05 10.07 0.08
N LYS A 35 0.09 10.26 0.77
CA LYS A 35 0.34 9.76 2.12
C LYS A 35 -0.04 10.79 3.18
N GLU A 36 -0.12 10.38 4.44
CA GLU A 36 -0.19 11.31 5.59
C GLU A 36 1.14 12.04 5.83
N ALA A 37 1.11 13.24 6.43
CA ALA A 37 2.32 14.05 6.60
C ALA A 37 3.30 13.43 7.58
N ARG A 38 2.82 12.92 8.73
CA ARG A 38 3.67 12.40 9.80
C ARG A 38 4.76 11.44 9.31
N PRO A 39 4.47 10.33 8.59
CA PRO A 39 5.52 9.42 8.15
C PRO A 39 6.50 10.06 7.16
N VAL A 40 6.01 10.93 6.26
CA VAL A 40 6.85 11.58 5.25
C VAL A 40 7.78 12.63 5.87
N ILE A 41 7.27 13.45 6.79
CA ILE A 41 8.04 14.49 7.47
C ILE A 41 9.07 13.88 8.43
N LEU A 42 8.67 12.87 9.21
CA LEU A 42 9.62 12.13 10.07
C LEU A 42 10.73 11.49 9.24
N GLU A 43 10.40 10.90 8.09
CA GLU A 43 11.38 10.26 7.20
C GLU A 43 12.37 11.29 6.65
N GLN A 44 11.90 12.49 6.33
CA GLN A 44 12.74 13.57 5.85
C GLN A 44 13.65 14.15 6.95
N ARG A 45 13.10 14.40 8.15
CA ARG A 45 13.83 14.98 9.29
C ARG A 45 14.89 14.06 9.84
N HIS A 46 14.56 12.78 9.97
CA HIS A 46 15.42 11.77 10.59
C HIS A 46 16.11 10.89 9.56
N TYR A 47 16.14 11.28 8.27
CA TYR A 47 16.69 10.43 7.21
C TYR A 47 18.07 9.89 7.56
N SER A 48 18.95 10.69 8.17
CA SER A 48 20.29 10.28 8.61
C SER A 48 20.29 9.23 9.71
N GLU A 49 19.28 9.23 10.58
CA GLU A 49 19.15 8.34 11.74
C GLU A 49 18.45 7.01 11.40
N LEU A 50 17.67 6.98 10.31
CA LEU A 50 16.99 5.76 9.89
C LEU A 50 17.98 4.67 9.50
N THR A 51 17.63 3.45 9.88
CA THR A 51 18.32 2.22 9.49
C THR A 51 17.41 1.41 8.57
N GLN A 52 17.99 0.79 7.55
CA GLN A 52 17.28 -0.09 6.62
C GLN A 52 18.14 -1.30 6.29
N ASP A 53 17.61 -2.51 6.50
CA ASP A 53 18.30 -3.72 6.06
C ASP A 53 18.28 -3.85 4.54
N ILE A 54 19.38 -4.34 3.98
CA ILE A 54 19.57 -4.51 2.54
C ILE A 54 18.49 -5.40 1.90
N THR A 55 17.92 -6.35 2.65
CA THR A 55 16.86 -7.24 2.13
C THR A 55 15.56 -6.50 1.87
N GLU A 56 15.27 -5.42 2.60
CA GLU A 56 14.07 -4.60 2.38
C GLU A 56 14.13 -3.86 1.05
N ARG A 57 15.33 -3.61 0.53
CA ARG A 57 15.55 -2.93 -0.76
C ARG A 57 15.30 -3.82 -1.96
N LEU A 58 15.25 -5.15 -1.77
CA LEU A 58 15.02 -6.10 -2.85
C LEU A 58 13.77 -5.77 -3.66
N TRP A 59 12.69 -5.36 -2.99
CA TRP A 59 11.42 -5.08 -3.68
C TRP A 59 11.48 -3.80 -4.52
N SER A 60 12.11 -2.75 -4.01
CA SER A 60 12.32 -1.51 -4.76
C SER A 60 13.27 -1.74 -5.94
N PHE A 61 14.31 -2.57 -5.75
CA PHE A 61 15.22 -2.97 -6.81
C PHE A 61 14.53 -3.78 -7.91
N LEU A 62 13.71 -4.78 -7.56
CA LEU A 62 12.95 -5.55 -8.55
C LEU A 62 11.94 -4.66 -9.30
N GLY A 63 11.31 -3.72 -8.58
CA GLY A 63 10.48 -2.66 -9.16
C GLY A 63 11.17 -1.93 -10.30
N SER A 64 12.24 -1.22 -9.95
CA SER A 64 13.05 -0.44 -10.89
C SER A 64 13.68 -1.28 -12.00
N SER A 65 14.17 -2.47 -11.70
CA SER A 65 14.77 -3.36 -12.71
C SER A 65 13.78 -3.78 -13.79
N ILE A 66 12.51 -4.00 -13.40
CA ILE A 66 11.46 -4.37 -14.35
C ILE A 66 11.00 -3.16 -15.14
N HIS A 67 10.86 -1.98 -14.53
CA HIS A 67 10.60 -0.72 -15.26
C HIS A 67 11.65 -0.51 -16.36
N ASN A 68 12.94 -0.52 -16.00
CA ASN A 68 14.06 -0.39 -16.95
C ASN A 68 14.06 -1.46 -18.06
N PHE A 69 13.54 -2.67 -17.77
CA PHE A 69 13.45 -3.73 -18.78
C PHE A 69 12.30 -3.49 -19.76
N LEU A 70 11.17 -2.98 -19.27
CA LEU A 70 9.97 -2.76 -20.07
C LEU A 70 10.11 -1.59 -21.05
N GLU A 71 10.98 -0.63 -20.74
CA GLU A 71 11.40 0.45 -21.67
C GLU A 71 11.89 -0.10 -23.03
N LYS A 72 12.44 -1.32 -23.06
CA LYS A 72 12.88 -1.93 -24.33
C LYS A 72 11.74 -2.24 -25.31
N GLY A 73 10.48 -2.20 -24.85
CA GLY A 73 9.29 -2.44 -25.66
C GLY A 73 8.74 -1.20 -26.36
N GLU A 74 9.40 -0.04 -26.23
CA GLU A 74 8.96 1.24 -26.79
C GLU A 74 8.91 1.28 -28.32
N ASP A 75 8.02 2.13 -28.81
CA ASP A 75 7.92 2.53 -30.21
C ASP A 75 7.86 4.06 -30.36
N GLU A 76 7.72 4.54 -31.59
CA GLU A 76 7.66 5.98 -31.92
C GLU A 76 6.48 6.73 -31.30
N ASN A 77 5.46 6.05 -30.78
CA ASN A 77 4.28 6.63 -30.14
C ASN A 77 4.33 6.54 -28.60
N SER A 78 5.45 6.05 -28.06
CA SER A 78 5.65 5.80 -26.64
C SER A 78 6.27 7.02 -25.97
N ILE A 79 5.66 7.49 -24.88
CA ILE A 79 6.31 8.42 -23.95
C ILE A 79 6.56 7.64 -22.66
N ILE A 80 7.80 7.61 -22.22
CA ILE A 80 8.23 6.84 -21.05
C ILE A 80 8.96 7.72 -20.06
N GLU A 81 8.80 7.41 -18.79
CA GLU A 81 9.70 7.87 -17.73
C GLU A 81 9.87 9.41 -17.61
N GLU A 82 8.96 10.18 -18.21
CA GLU A 82 9.04 11.64 -18.22
C GLU A 82 8.62 12.20 -16.86
N ARG A 83 9.39 13.19 -16.40
CA ARG A 83 9.12 13.83 -15.11
C ARG A 83 8.17 15.01 -15.29
N LEU A 84 6.93 14.79 -14.88
CA LEU A 84 5.92 15.83 -14.83
C LEU A 84 6.01 16.60 -13.52
N LYS A 85 5.68 17.90 -13.56
CA LYS A 85 5.73 18.80 -12.41
C LYS A 85 4.46 19.64 -12.34
N TYR A 86 3.98 19.83 -11.13
CA TYR A 86 2.94 20.78 -10.78
C TYR A 86 3.32 21.43 -9.45
N SER A 87 3.62 22.73 -9.47
CA SER A 87 4.11 23.45 -8.28
C SER A 87 5.30 22.72 -7.63
N SER A 88 5.23 22.41 -6.33
CA SER A 88 6.26 21.71 -5.56
C SER A 88 6.19 20.17 -5.64
N VAL A 89 5.26 19.64 -6.45
CA VAL A 89 4.99 18.21 -6.64
C VAL A 89 5.55 17.76 -7.99
N SER A 90 6.24 16.62 -8.02
CA SER A 90 6.56 15.94 -9.27
C SER A 90 6.19 14.47 -9.24
N GLY A 91 6.15 13.88 -10.42
CA GLY A 91 6.13 12.44 -10.52
C GLY A 91 6.74 11.99 -11.82
N LYS A 92 7.03 10.70 -11.84
CA LYS A 92 7.49 9.99 -13.01
C LYS A 92 6.41 8.96 -13.28
N PHE A 93 5.81 9.04 -14.45
CA PHE A 93 4.92 7.99 -14.91
C PHE A 93 5.74 6.97 -15.71
N ASP A 94 5.23 5.75 -15.80
CA ASP A 94 6.01 4.66 -16.39
C ASP A 94 5.89 4.68 -17.92
N TYR A 95 4.67 4.64 -18.45
CA TYR A 95 4.43 4.51 -19.88
C TYR A 95 3.12 5.19 -20.32
N TYR A 96 3.17 5.99 -21.38
CA TYR A 96 2.02 6.56 -22.05
C TYR A 96 2.05 6.21 -23.53
N ASP A 97 0.96 5.61 -24.01
CA ASP A 97 0.74 5.26 -25.41
C ASP A 97 -0.05 6.39 -26.09
N ALA A 98 0.61 7.15 -26.97
CA ALA A 98 -0.01 8.28 -27.67
C ALA A 98 -1.06 7.86 -28.71
N LYS A 99 -0.99 6.62 -29.23
CA LYS A 99 -1.93 6.10 -30.22
C LYS A 99 -3.26 5.75 -29.56
N THR A 100 -3.22 5.10 -28.41
CA THR A 100 -4.42 4.74 -27.65
C THR A 100 -4.80 5.78 -26.59
N LYS A 101 -3.96 6.80 -26.38
CA LYS A 101 -4.09 7.82 -25.34
C LYS A 101 -4.27 7.21 -23.95
N THR A 102 -3.54 6.13 -23.71
CA THR A 102 -3.63 5.36 -22.47
C THR A 102 -2.37 5.56 -21.65
N LEU A 103 -2.55 6.01 -20.41
CA LEU A 103 -1.49 6.06 -19.43
C LEU A 103 -1.45 4.75 -18.62
N TYR A 104 -0.27 4.14 -18.59
CA TYR A 104 0.01 2.90 -17.89
C TYR A 104 0.99 3.12 -16.72
N ASP A 105 0.80 2.33 -15.67
CA ASP A 105 1.73 2.22 -14.56
C ASP A 105 1.94 0.73 -14.22
N TYR A 106 3.21 0.31 -14.18
CA TYR A 106 3.61 -1.06 -13.93
C TYR A 106 3.73 -1.30 -12.43
N LYS A 107 3.01 -2.31 -11.93
CA LYS A 107 3.02 -2.69 -10.51
C LYS A 107 3.50 -4.12 -10.33
N ILE A 108 4.65 -4.28 -9.70
CA ILE A 108 5.11 -5.60 -9.25
C ILE A 108 4.61 -5.86 -7.84
N THR A 109 3.66 -6.77 -7.70
CA THR A 109 2.94 -6.97 -6.45
C THR A 109 2.54 -8.43 -6.22
N SER A 110 1.89 -8.70 -5.10
CA SER A 110 1.27 -9.97 -4.79
C SER A 110 -0.08 -10.14 -5.51
N VAL A 111 -0.42 -11.38 -5.88
CA VAL A 111 -1.74 -11.79 -6.37
C VAL A 111 -2.87 -11.31 -5.45
N TRP A 112 -2.62 -11.24 -4.13
CA TRP A 112 -3.59 -10.82 -3.14
C TRP A 112 -4.00 -9.35 -3.26
N THR A 113 -3.14 -8.49 -3.83
CA THR A 113 -3.53 -7.09 -4.14
C THR A 113 -4.73 -7.04 -5.07
N LEU A 114 -4.79 -7.93 -6.06
CA LEU A 114 -5.91 -8.00 -7.00
C LEU A 114 -7.11 -8.74 -6.40
N VAL A 115 -6.88 -9.79 -5.62
CA VAL A 115 -7.95 -10.54 -4.96
C VAL A 115 -8.74 -9.65 -4.00
N PHE A 116 -8.05 -8.79 -3.24
CA PHE A 116 -8.69 -7.86 -2.30
C PHE A 116 -9.11 -6.53 -2.96
N ASN A 117 -8.80 -6.32 -4.24
CA ASN A 117 -9.12 -5.10 -4.99
C ASN A 117 -8.64 -3.80 -4.31
N ASN A 118 -7.48 -3.84 -3.67
CA ASN A 118 -6.88 -2.69 -2.99
C ASN A 118 -6.14 -1.78 -3.99
N LEU A 119 -6.90 -1.15 -4.90
CA LEU A 119 -6.35 -0.43 -6.07
C LEU A 119 -6.61 1.08 -6.07
N GLU A 120 -7.31 1.60 -5.06
CA GLU A 120 -7.73 3.01 -5.01
C GLU A 120 -6.54 3.98 -5.06
N ASP A 121 -5.47 3.71 -4.32
CA ASP A 121 -4.26 4.56 -4.32
C ASP A 121 -3.57 4.57 -5.69
N HIS A 122 -3.57 3.44 -6.40
CA HIS A 122 -3.01 3.36 -7.75
C HIS A 122 -3.85 4.17 -8.75
N GLN A 123 -5.18 4.10 -8.63
CA GLN A 123 -6.08 4.90 -9.45
C GLN A 123 -5.91 6.40 -9.18
N LYS A 124 -5.80 6.82 -7.90
CA LYS A 124 -5.53 8.22 -7.53
C LYS A 124 -4.21 8.69 -8.13
N GLN A 125 -3.15 7.89 -7.99
CA GLN A 125 -1.84 8.20 -8.56
C GLN A 125 -1.92 8.40 -10.08
N LEU A 126 -2.50 7.45 -10.81
CA LEU A 126 -2.66 7.54 -12.27
C LEU A 126 -3.55 8.71 -12.70
N SER A 127 -4.59 9.04 -11.93
CA SER A 127 -5.46 10.18 -12.25
C SER A 127 -4.72 11.52 -12.10
N ILE A 128 -3.84 11.65 -11.09
CA ILE A 128 -2.97 12.83 -10.94
C ILE A 128 -1.99 12.94 -12.12
N TYR A 129 -1.39 11.82 -12.54
CA TYR A 129 -0.51 11.82 -13.72
C TYR A 129 -1.25 12.14 -15.01
N ALA A 130 -2.48 11.62 -15.18
CA ALA A 130 -3.33 11.98 -16.31
C ALA A 130 -3.64 13.49 -16.33
N TYR A 131 -3.92 14.09 -15.16
CA TYR A 131 -4.05 15.54 -15.03
C TYR A 131 -2.77 16.26 -15.46
N PHE A 132 -1.60 15.85 -14.97
CA PHE A 132 -0.33 16.48 -15.37
C PHE A 132 -0.04 16.39 -16.87
N LEU A 133 -0.35 15.25 -17.49
CA LEU A 133 -0.21 15.08 -18.95
C LEU A 133 -1.16 16.01 -19.72
N ARG A 134 -2.40 16.13 -19.27
CA ARG A 134 -3.40 17.05 -19.84
C ARG A 134 -2.94 18.50 -19.74
N GLU A 135 -2.41 18.92 -18.60
CA GLU A 135 -1.83 20.26 -18.42
C GLU A 135 -0.61 20.51 -19.33
N ALA A 136 0.15 19.46 -19.63
CA ALA A 136 1.27 19.50 -20.58
C ALA A 136 0.81 19.48 -22.07
N GLY A 137 -0.49 19.37 -22.34
CA GLY A 137 -1.07 19.39 -23.68
C GLY A 137 -1.31 18.02 -24.32
N PHE A 138 -1.14 16.92 -23.58
CA PHE A 138 -1.44 15.58 -24.05
C PHE A 138 -2.89 15.18 -23.76
N GLU A 139 -3.53 14.47 -24.68
CA GLU A 139 -4.86 13.91 -24.45
C GLU A 139 -4.76 12.57 -23.71
N VAL A 140 -5.46 12.41 -22.59
CA VAL A 140 -5.50 11.13 -21.85
C VAL A 140 -6.93 10.63 -21.77
N GLU A 141 -7.22 9.54 -22.47
CA GLU A 141 -8.56 8.92 -22.51
C GLU A 141 -8.71 7.79 -21.49
N LYS A 142 -7.61 7.08 -21.18
CA LYS A 142 -7.62 5.91 -20.30
C LYS A 142 -6.44 5.90 -19.35
N ILE A 143 -6.65 5.31 -18.17
CA ILE A 143 -5.59 4.97 -17.23
C ILE A 143 -5.68 3.47 -16.89
N ALA A 144 -4.54 2.80 -16.77
CA ALA A 144 -4.49 1.40 -16.43
C ALA A 144 -3.25 1.02 -15.64
N ASN A 145 -3.40 0.10 -14.69
CA ASN A 145 -2.26 -0.56 -14.07
C ASN A 145 -1.97 -1.89 -14.78
N ILE A 146 -0.70 -2.14 -15.06
CA ILE A 146 -0.21 -3.43 -15.54
C ILE A 146 0.45 -4.13 -14.35
N PHE A 147 -0.25 -5.11 -13.79
CA PHE A 147 0.20 -5.87 -12.63
C PHE A 147 1.03 -7.07 -13.05
N ILE A 148 2.23 -7.19 -12.48
CA ILE A 148 3.12 -8.34 -12.58
C ILE A 148 3.13 -9.03 -11.22
N LEU A 149 2.53 -10.22 -11.15
CA LEU A 149 2.20 -10.91 -9.91
C LEU A 149 3.31 -11.89 -9.52
N ARG A 150 4.19 -11.45 -8.63
CA ARG A 150 5.44 -12.14 -8.28
C ARG A 150 5.26 -13.49 -7.58
N ASP A 151 4.11 -13.71 -6.96
CA ASP A 151 3.76 -14.90 -6.18
C ASP A 151 2.63 -15.72 -6.83
N TRP A 152 2.25 -15.40 -8.07
CA TRP A 152 1.23 -16.16 -8.80
C TRP A 152 1.72 -17.58 -9.10
N LYS A 153 0.86 -18.57 -8.85
CA LYS A 153 1.13 -19.99 -9.15
C LYS A 153 -0.04 -20.60 -9.90
N LYS A 154 0.28 -21.31 -10.99
CA LYS A 154 -0.72 -22.04 -11.79
C LYS A 154 -1.55 -23.00 -10.95
N THR A 155 -0.92 -23.72 -10.03
CA THR A 155 -1.59 -24.67 -9.14
C THR A 155 -2.59 -24.01 -8.19
N ASP A 156 -2.32 -22.78 -7.77
CA ASP A 156 -3.21 -22.06 -6.85
C ASP A 156 -4.47 -21.61 -7.59
N TYR A 157 -4.32 -21.17 -8.84
CA TYR A 157 -5.45 -20.91 -9.74
C TYR A 157 -6.25 -22.19 -10.06
N GLU A 158 -5.60 -23.28 -10.47
CA GLU A 158 -6.27 -24.56 -10.81
C GLU A 158 -7.03 -25.16 -9.61
N ARG A 159 -6.56 -24.91 -8.38
CA ARG A 159 -7.21 -25.34 -7.14
C ARG A 159 -8.27 -24.36 -6.63
N GLY A 160 -8.48 -23.23 -7.31
CA GLY A 160 -9.44 -22.21 -6.91
C GLY A 160 -9.06 -21.43 -5.65
N VAL A 161 -7.77 -21.36 -5.30
CA VAL A 161 -7.27 -20.54 -4.18
C VAL A 161 -7.53 -19.04 -4.46
N HIS A 162 -7.43 -18.64 -5.72
CA HIS A 162 -7.78 -17.32 -6.22
C HIS A 162 -8.29 -17.40 -7.66
N SER A 163 -9.03 -16.37 -8.09
CA SER A 163 -9.62 -16.30 -9.44
C SER A 163 -8.69 -15.73 -10.52
N ILE A 164 -7.48 -15.28 -10.17
CA ILE A 164 -6.57 -14.64 -11.11
C ILE A 164 -5.93 -15.67 -12.04
N SER A 165 -6.26 -15.59 -13.34
CA SER A 165 -5.94 -16.62 -14.33
C SER A 165 -4.54 -16.55 -14.93
N ALA A 166 -3.87 -15.41 -14.84
CA ALA A 166 -2.53 -15.21 -15.41
C ALA A 166 -1.66 -14.31 -14.52
N PRO A 167 -0.32 -14.48 -14.55
CA PRO A 167 0.62 -13.71 -13.73
C PRO A 167 0.77 -12.25 -14.15
N ILE A 168 0.33 -11.89 -15.36
CA ILE A 168 0.25 -10.49 -15.83
C ILE A 168 -1.23 -10.15 -15.99
N GLN A 169 -1.65 -9.03 -15.39
CA GLN A 169 -3.03 -8.56 -15.43
C GLN A 169 -3.06 -7.07 -15.76
N VAL A 170 -3.86 -6.67 -16.73
CA VAL A 170 -4.14 -5.26 -17.01
C VAL A 170 -5.46 -4.91 -16.33
N LYS A 171 -5.47 -3.85 -15.54
CA LYS A 171 -6.68 -3.29 -14.93
C LYS A 171 -6.83 -1.84 -15.36
N GLU A 172 -7.86 -1.59 -16.15
CA GLU A 172 -8.28 -0.23 -16.47
C GLU A 172 -9.03 0.38 -15.30
N HIS A 173 -8.83 1.67 -15.08
CA HIS A 173 -9.52 2.44 -14.05
C HIS A 173 -10.24 3.64 -14.69
N PRO A 174 -11.40 4.05 -14.16
CA PRO A 174 -11.96 5.34 -14.55
C PRO A 174 -11.04 6.46 -14.06
N ILE A 175 -10.81 7.46 -14.90
CA ILE A 175 -10.05 8.65 -14.51
C ILE A 175 -10.88 9.42 -13.50
N LEU A 176 -10.29 9.71 -12.35
CA LEU A 176 -10.94 10.51 -11.32
C LEU A 176 -10.80 11.99 -11.67
N GLU A 177 -11.92 12.68 -11.83
CA GLU A 177 -11.92 14.15 -11.90
C GLU A 177 -11.80 14.80 -10.51
N LYS A 178 -12.11 14.01 -9.46
CA LYS A 178 -12.06 14.43 -8.06
C LYS A 178 -11.40 13.40 -7.16
N ILE A 179 -10.62 13.88 -6.19
CA ILE A 179 -10.04 13.09 -5.10
C ILE A 179 -10.52 13.70 -3.79
N ASN A 180 -11.04 12.86 -2.89
CA ASN A 180 -11.63 13.30 -1.61
C ASN A 180 -12.70 14.42 -1.76
N GLY A 181 -13.43 14.42 -2.88
CA GLY A 181 -14.48 15.40 -3.17
C GLY A 181 -14.02 16.71 -3.83
N LEU A 182 -12.71 16.93 -3.95
CA LEU A 182 -12.09 18.12 -4.55
C LEU A 182 -11.61 17.83 -5.97
N LEU A 183 -11.59 18.84 -6.85
CA LEU A 183 -10.93 18.70 -8.14
C LEU A 183 -9.43 18.41 -7.93
N ILE A 184 -8.78 17.73 -8.86
CA ILE A 184 -7.35 17.38 -8.73
C ILE A 184 -6.45 18.58 -8.37
N PRO A 185 -6.50 19.74 -9.06
CA PRO A 185 -5.67 20.89 -8.67
C PRO A 185 -5.95 21.38 -7.24
N ASP A 186 -7.23 21.53 -6.86
CA ASP A 186 -7.62 21.95 -5.51
C ASP A 186 -7.13 20.95 -4.44
N PHE A 187 -7.25 19.65 -4.73
CA PHE A 187 -6.72 18.59 -3.88
C PHE A 187 -5.19 18.71 -3.75
N LEU A 188 -4.47 18.90 -4.85
CA LEU A 188 -3.02 19.03 -4.81
C LEU A 188 -2.58 20.25 -3.99
N ASP A 189 -3.23 21.40 -4.18
CA ASP A 189 -2.92 22.62 -3.43
C ASP A 189 -3.21 22.45 -1.92
N GLU A 190 -4.35 21.88 -1.55
CA GLU A 190 -4.67 21.57 -0.15
C GLU A 190 -3.63 20.61 0.46
N ARG A 191 -3.23 19.57 -0.28
CA ARG A 191 -2.20 18.64 0.19
C ARG A 191 -0.86 19.35 0.34
N ILE A 192 -0.43 20.16 -0.63
CA ILE A 192 0.83 20.92 -0.54
C ILE A 192 0.81 21.80 0.72
N GLU A 193 -0.25 22.58 0.94
CA GLU A 193 -0.38 23.42 2.13
C GLU A 193 -0.34 22.59 3.43
N TYR A 194 -1.05 21.46 3.47
CA TYR A 194 -1.04 20.54 4.61
C TYR A 194 0.38 20.05 4.95
N PHE A 195 1.16 19.66 3.93
CA PHE A 195 2.55 19.24 4.14
C PHE A 195 3.46 20.41 4.54
N GLU A 196 3.31 21.59 3.92
CA GLU A 196 4.10 22.78 4.27
C GLU A 196 3.83 23.28 5.69
N ASN A 197 2.60 23.14 6.18
CA ASN A 197 2.27 23.43 7.58
C ASN A 197 2.85 22.38 8.53
N ALA A 198 2.82 21.10 8.15
CA ALA A 198 3.45 20.03 8.93
C ALA A 198 4.98 20.18 9.04
N GLU A 199 5.65 20.71 8.02
CA GLU A 199 7.09 20.98 8.07
C GLU A 199 7.48 22.05 9.11
N LYS A 200 6.55 22.95 9.49
CA LYS A 200 6.81 24.07 10.41
C LYS A 200 6.64 23.71 11.89
N ILE A 201 6.06 22.56 12.21
CA ILE A 201 5.74 22.14 13.57
C ILE A 201 6.64 21.01 14.04
N SER A 202 6.83 20.84 15.35
CA SER A 202 7.68 19.76 15.90
C SER A 202 7.10 18.36 15.63
N ASP A 203 7.92 17.31 15.78
CA ASP A 203 7.54 15.93 15.48
C ASP A 203 6.37 15.43 16.35
N GLU A 204 6.31 15.87 17.60
CA GLU A 204 5.24 15.55 18.54
C GLU A 204 3.90 16.13 18.05
N ASN A 205 3.94 17.33 17.47
CA ASN A 205 2.78 18.07 17.01
C ASN A 205 2.32 17.69 15.59
N LEU A 206 3.05 16.81 14.89
CA LEU A 206 2.63 16.35 13.56
C LEU A 206 1.21 15.76 13.59
N PRO A 207 0.37 15.97 12.57
CA PRO A 207 -0.96 15.36 12.54
C PRO A 207 -0.87 13.83 12.65
N TYR A 208 -1.76 13.22 13.42
CA TYR A 208 -1.81 11.75 13.54
C TYR A 208 -2.29 11.11 12.24
N CYS A 209 -1.75 9.94 11.93
CA CYS A 209 -2.23 9.14 10.82
C CYS A 209 -3.66 8.67 11.09
N THR A 210 -4.53 8.83 10.09
CA THR A 210 -5.93 8.39 10.12
C THR A 210 -6.01 6.86 10.30
N PRO A 211 -7.11 6.32 10.89
CA PRO A 211 -7.33 4.88 11.00
C PRO A 211 -7.26 4.17 9.65
N GLU A 212 -7.82 4.78 8.60
CA GLU A 212 -7.82 4.27 7.23
C GLU A 212 -6.38 4.15 6.71
N TYR A 213 -5.58 5.21 6.88
CA TYR A 213 -4.19 5.19 6.48
C TYR A 213 -3.37 4.18 7.29
N ARG A 214 -3.65 3.99 8.58
CA ARG A 214 -2.95 2.99 9.42
C ARG A 214 -3.36 1.54 9.15
N TRP A 215 -4.34 1.31 8.27
CA TRP A 215 -4.97 0.02 8.05
C TRP A 215 -5.53 -0.56 9.35
N ALA A 216 -6.18 0.30 10.14
CA ALA A 216 -6.73 -0.07 11.44
C ALA A 216 -7.83 -1.12 11.28
N GLU A 217 -7.60 -2.29 11.85
CA GLU A 217 -8.60 -3.35 11.92
C GLU A 217 -9.39 -3.21 13.22
N LYS A 218 -10.72 -3.33 13.13
CA LYS A 218 -11.59 -3.33 14.31
C LYS A 218 -11.46 -4.64 15.07
N SER A 219 -11.67 -4.59 16.38
CA SER A 219 -11.85 -5.79 17.20
C SER A 219 -13.10 -6.54 16.74
N MET A 220 -13.06 -7.88 16.77
CA MET A 220 -14.15 -8.73 16.31
C MET A 220 -14.42 -9.83 17.32
N LEU A 221 -15.70 -10.12 17.54
CA LEU A 221 -16.14 -11.33 18.22
C LEU A 221 -16.11 -12.50 17.23
N LYS A 222 -15.30 -13.52 17.48
CA LYS A 222 -15.10 -14.66 16.58
C LYS A 222 -15.52 -15.96 17.24
N ILE A 223 -16.25 -16.78 16.49
CA ILE A 223 -16.66 -18.11 16.95
C ILE A 223 -15.74 -19.17 16.37
N TYR A 224 -15.17 -19.98 17.26
CA TYR A 224 -14.24 -21.04 16.90
C TYR A 224 -14.80 -22.40 17.30
N TRP A 225 -14.45 -23.40 16.50
CA TRP A 225 -14.62 -24.80 16.85
C TRP A 225 -13.52 -25.21 17.84
N ASN A 226 -13.91 -25.68 19.04
CA ASN A 226 -12.95 -26.00 20.09
C ASN A 226 -12.06 -27.19 19.74
N GLU A 227 -12.61 -28.20 19.07
CA GLU A 227 -11.87 -29.41 18.73
C GLU A 227 -11.04 -29.28 17.43
N SER A 228 -10.86 -28.06 16.92
CA SER A 228 -9.98 -27.81 15.77
C SER A 228 -8.52 -28.11 16.13
N THR A 229 -7.89 -29.01 15.37
CA THR A 229 -6.46 -29.35 15.50
C THR A 229 -5.55 -28.44 14.66
N ALA A 230 -6.11 -27.47 13.96
CA ALA A 230 -5.33 -26.54 13.15
C ALA A 230 -4.50 -25.62 14.07
N LYS A 231 -3.20 -25.47 13.76
CA LYS A 231 -2.30 -24.55 14.47
C LYS A 231 -2.83 -23.11 14.47
N LYS A 232 -3.58 -22.72 13.43
CA LYS A 232 -4.34 -21.47 13.36
C LYS A 232 -5.78 -21.81 12.95
N PRO A 233 -6.72 -21.96 13.90
CA PRO A 233 -8.09 -22.28 13.58
C PRO A 233 -8.77 -21.10 12.86
N SER A 234 -9.49 -21.39 11.78
CA SER A 234 -10.36 -20.41 11.12
C SER A 234 -11.62 -20.18 11.96
N SER A 235 -12.06 -18.94 12.07
CA SER A 235 -13.35 -18.64 12.68
C SER A 235 -14.48 -19.07 11.74
N LEU A 236 -15.58 -19.53 12.33
CA LEU A 236 -16.78 -19.95 11.60
C LEU A 236 -17.67 -18.75 11.28
N LYS A 237 -17.72 -17.79 12.20
CA LYS A 237 -18.51 -16.57 12.08
C LYS A 237 -17.86 -15.47 12.90
N ASN A 238 -17.96 -14.24 12.40
CA ASN A 238 -17.45 -13.04 13.04
C ASN A 238 -18.61 -12.06 13.24
N TYR A 239 -18.60 -11.34 14.37
CA TYR A 239 -19.55 -10.31 14.75
C TYR A 239 -18.79 -9.05 15.18
N ASP A 240 -19.40 -7.87 14.96
CA ASP A 240 -18.93 -6.66 15.62
C ASP A 240 -19.10 -6.82 17.15
N PRO A 241 -18.17 -6.31 17.99
CA PRO A 241 -18.33 -6.31 19.43
C PRO A 241 -19.65 -5.70 19.93
N SER A 242 -20.25 -4.75 19.20
CA SER A 242 -21.56 -4.20 19.54
C SER A 242 -22.70 -5.23 19.45
N ASP A 243 -22.53 -6.28 18.65
CA ASP A 243 -23.56 -7.29 18.36
C ASP A 243 -23.40 -8.55 19.24
N ARG A 244 -22.87 -8.38 20.45
CA ARG A 244 -22.53 -9.50 21.36
C ARG A 244 -23.69 -10.44 21.62
N GLU A 245 -24.90 -9.91 21.82
CA GLU A 245 -26.09 -10.73 22.07
C GLU A 245 -26.40 -11.67 20.90
N MET A 246 -26.24 -11.19 19.66
CA MET A 246 -26.44 -12.03 18.47
C MET A 246 -25.37 -13.11 18.35
N ALA A 247 -24.12 -12.78 18.69
CA ALA A 247 -23.02 -13.73 18.70
C ALA A 247 -23.23 -14.84 19.73
N GLU A 248 -23.67 -14.48 20.95
CA GLU A 248 -23.97 -15.43 22.03
C GLU A 248 -25.17 -16.32 21.69
N LYS A 249 -26.22 -15.77 21.06
CA LYS A 249 -27.37 -16.54 20.58
C LYS A 249 -26.97 -17.57 19.53
N TYR A 250 -26.13 -17.18 18.55
CA TYR A 250 -25.66 -18.10 17.51
C TYR A 250 -24.70 -19.16 18.10
N LEU A 251 -23.86 -18.80 19.07
CA LEU A 251 -23.03 -19.75 19.80
C LEU A 251 -23.87 -20.83 20.52
N ALA A 252 -24.94 -20.41 21.21
CA ALA A 252 -25.84 -21.33 21.90
C ALA A 252 -26.51 -22.31 20.92
N GLN A 253 -27.01 -21.81 19.79
CA GLN A 253 -27.59 -22.63 18.72
C GLN A 253 -26.59 -23.67 18.18
N LEU A 254 -25.33 -23.28 17.95
CA LEU A 254 -24.29 -24.19 17.48
C LEU A 254 -23.98 -25.29 18.51
N ASN A 255 -23.87 -24.94 19.79
CA ASN A 255 -23.61 -25.91 20.86
C ASN A 255 -24.78 -26.89 21.05
N GLU A 256 -26.03 -26.41 20.95
CA GLU A 256 -27.23 -27.26 21.01
C GLU A 256 -27.30 -28.22 19.82
N ALA A 257 -27.08 -27.72 18.60
CA ALA A 257 -27.02 -28.53 17.38
C ALA A 257 -25.86 -29.55 17.40
N GLY A 258 -24.75 -29.21 18.06
CA GLY A 258 -23.58 -30.06 18.22
C GLY A 258 -23.82 -31.32 19.08
N LYS A 259 -24.92 -31.36 19.87
CA LYS A 259 -25.29 -32.47 20.77
C LYS A 259 -24.12 -32.98 21.63
N GLY A 260 -23.26 -32.07 22.09
CA GLY A 260 -22.06 -32.38 22.89
C GLY A 260 -20.92 -33.07 22.13
N LYS A 261 -21.05 -33.35 20.83
CA LYS A 261 -19.97 -33.92 20.00
C LYS A 261 -19.05 -32.86 19.39
N LYS A 262 -19.54 -31.63 19.27
CA LYS A 262 -18.78 -30.45 18.85
C LYS A 262 -19.10 -29.32 19.81
N THR A 263 -18.07 -28.67 20.32
CA THR A 263 -18.24 -27.49 21.16
C THR A 263 -17.60 -26.27 20.50
N TYR A 264 -18.17 -25.12 20.80
CA TYR A 264 -17.77 -23.86 20.21
C TYR A 264 -17.49 -22.84 21.31
N ARG A 265 -16.58 -21.92 21.03
CA ARG A 265 -16.30 -20.77 21.90
C ARG A 265 -16.46 -19.46 21.16
N LEU A 266 -16.83 -18.43 21.90
CA LEU A 266 -16.79 -17.04 21.45
C LEU A 266 -15.55 -16.38 22.04
N GLU A 267 -14.77 -15.72 21.20
CA GLU A 267 -13.52 -15.08 21.58
C GLU A 267 -13.51 -13.64 21.04
N LEU A 268 -13.23 -12.66 21.92
CA LEU A 268 -13.00 -11.29 21.48
C LEU A 268 -11.56 -11.19 20.99
N VAL A 269 -11.37 -11.02 19.68
CA VAL A 269 -10.07 -10.83 19.07
C VAL A 269 -9.85 -9.34 18.87
N LYS A 270 -8.88 -8.76 19.59
CA LYS A 270 -8.50 -7.35 19.47
C LYS A 270 -8.02 -7.09 18.04
N GLY A 271 -8.53 -6.03 17.42
CA GLY A 271 -8.09 -5.60 16.11
C GLY A 271 -6.69 -4.98 16.16
N ASN A 272 -6.01 -4.93 15.02
CA ASN A 272 -4.73 -4.25 14.92
C ASN A 272 -4.92 -2.82 14.39
N GLU A 273 -4.88 -1.84 15.30
CA GLU A 273 -5.03 -0.42 14.94
C GLU A 273 -3.81 0.16 14.20
N TYR A 274 -2.68 -0.53 14.18
CA TYR A 274 -1.41 -0.03 13.66
C TYR A 274 -0.78 -0.99 12.65
N LYS A 275 -1.59 -1.78 11.94
CA LYS A 275 -1.13 -2.80 10.99
C LYS A 275 -0.17 -2.26 9.93
N ARG A 276 -0.36 -1.02 9.45
CA ARG A 276 0.56 -0.40 8.49
C ARG A 276 1.91 -0.03 9.10
N CYS A 277 1.98 0.23 10.42
CA CYS A 277 3.21 0.66 11.08
C CYS A 277 4.30 -0.41 11.03
N ASP A 278 3.93 -1.69 10.92
CA ASP A 278 4.85 -2.81 10.65
C ASP A 278 5.64 -2.65 9.32
N TYR A 279 5.16 -1.80 8.42
CA TYR A 279 5.75 -1.56 7.09
C TYR A 279 6.24 -0.10 6.94
N CYS A 280 6.23 0.68 8.02
CA CYS A 280 6.58 2.09 7.98
C CYS A 280 8.05 2.30 8.39
N SER A 281 8.85 2.93 7.54
CA SER A 281 10.29 3.18 7.75
C SER A 281 10.63 4.03 8.98
N VAL A 282 9.64 4.70 9.58
CA VAL A 282 9.80 5.60 10.74
C VAL A 282 9.06 5.11 11.98
N SER A 283 8.57 3.86 11.97
CA SER A 283 7.80 3.30 13.08
C SER A 283 8.57 3.38 14.41
N GLU A 284 9.89 3.12 14.38
CA GLU A 284 10.78 3.15 15.55
C GLU A 284 10.96 4.54 16.18
N ILE A 285 10.62 5.62 15.47
CA ILE A 285 10.73 7.00 15.97
C ILE A 285 9.37 7.70 16.10
N CYS A 286 8.32 7.15 15.50
CA CYS A 286 6.99 7.74 15.48
C CYS A 286 6.31 7.71 16.85
N SER A 287 6.03 8.88 17.44
CA SER A 287 5.36 8.98 18.75
C SER A 287 4.00 8.28 18.78
N GLN A 288 3.18 8.47 17.74
CA GLN A 288 1.87 7.84 17.61
C GLN A 288 1.94 6.30 17.73
N PHE A 289 2.97 5.68 17.13
CA PHE A 289 3.14 4.22 17.21
C PHE A 289 3.73 3.80 18.55
N LYS A 290 4.70 4.56 19.08
CA LYS A 290 5.32 4.30 20.40
C LYS A 290 4.30 4.34 21.54
N GLU A 291 3.40 5.32 21.54
CA GLU A 291 2.32 5.43 22.52
C GLU A 291 1.47 4.14 22.54
N ALA A 292 1.09 3.65 21.36
CA ALA A 292 0.30 2.43 21.24
C ALA A 292 1.05 1.16 21.64
N CYS A 293 2.36 1.07 21.37
CA CYS A 293 3.18 -0.07 21.79
C CYS A 293 3.49 -0.04 23.29
N GLY A 294 3.68 1.14 23.87
CA GLY A 294 3.99 1.35 25.28
C GLY A 294 2.80 1.10 26.22
N GLU A 295 1.56 1.28 25.76
CA GLU A 295 0.35 0.94 26.53
C GLU A 295 0.02 -0.57 26.55
N ASN A 296 0.75 -1.40 25.80
CA ASN A 296 0.56 -2.85 25.76
C ASN A 296 1.70 -3.66 26.44
N GLN A 297 2.59 -3.01 27.22
CA GLN A 297 3.53 -3.66 28.16
C GLN A 297 3.05 -3.49 29.60
#